data_AF-A0A4Q2Z9I3-F1
#
_entry.id   AF-A0A4Q2Z9I3-F1
#
_cell.length_a   1.000
_cell.length_b   1.000
_cell.length_c   1.000
_cell.angle_alpha   90.00
_cell.angle_beta   90.00
_cell.angle_gamma   90.00
#
_symmetry.space_group_name_H-M   'P 1'
#
loop_
_entity.id
_entity.type
_entity.pdbx_description
1 polymer ?
#
loop_
_entity_poly.entity_id
_entity_poly.type
_entity_poly.pdbx_seq_one_letter_code
_entity_poly.pdbx_strand_id
1 'polypeptide(L)'
;MEKGRLLLSPDDPDFFTLPDMKGRLTEIENDKSLSFDQKSDAKRELQAYLGIQAGKIHNISQLLKGYSLYERDVHYVVSGGKVVIIDESTGREMAGRRWSDGLHQAVEAKERVSIEKETHTFATITIQNYFRLYEKLAGMTGTAETEAAEFHDIYKLDVLPIPTNTPNIRVDENDQIFKTRREKFNAVIAKIEEAHSKGQPVLVGTASVESSETLARLLKRSNIPHVILNAKFHEQEAEIVSRAGQKGAVTVSTNMAGRGTDIKLGEGVAELGGLFVIATERHPSRRVDRQLRGRCSRQGDPGRSQFFISLEDELMRNHAAQDQMASTVEQFDAKDQKTLRNSSLGKSVEAAQKQVEQRNYRSRKHVLDFDDVMNLQREIVYGYRNDVLTSEDTRQLVHDLMDEVIPAQVSELVSDCDPYEPLAPQIHERLATNFPVNLSLDELAGADGPIIAKLLVGRMTESYDQCVSGLPDEILDHEERRMIMTAIDSLWQAHLGDMDELREGVNLRSQGQKDPLVEYKNEAYNLFVSLMDSIRQESLRNLMRMASHMREISGSQSISA
;
A
#
# COMPACT_ATOMS: atom_id res chain seq x y z
N MET A 1 -7.06 -3.46 -33.11
CA MET A 1 -7.25 -2.22 -32.32
C MET A 1 -8.44 -1.40 -32.80
N GLU A 2 -8.61 -1.14 -34.10
CA GLU A 2 -9.69 -0.26 -34.62
C GLU A 2 -11.12 -0.68 -34.24
N LYS A 3 -11.45 -1.99 -34.30
CA LYS A 3 -12.79 -2.46 -33.92
C LYS A 3 -13.16 -2.15 -32.46
N GLY A 4 -12.19 -2.12 -31.56
CA GLY A 4 -12.41 -1.76 -30.15
C GLY A 4 -12.59 -0.25 -29.96
N ARG A 5 -11.84 0.57 -30.71
CA ARG A 5 -11.93 2.04 -30.67
C ARG A 5 -13.31 2.53 -31.10
N LEU A 6 -13.80 2.03 -32.25
CA LEU A 6 -15.12 2.38 -32.78
C LEU A 6 -16.30 1.84 -31.94
N LEU A 7 -16.11 0.71 -31.25
CA LEU A 7 -17.13 0.14 -30.36
C LEU A 7 -17.25 0.94 -29.05
N LEU A 8 -16.13 1.35 -28.48
CA LEU A 8 -16.08 2.03 -27.18
C LEU A 8 -16.30 3.55 -27.30
N SER A 9 -15.92 4.16 -28.43
CA SER A 9 -16.17 5.57 -28.74
C SER A 9 -16.54 5.71 -30.23
N PRO A 10 -17.84 5.57 -30.56
CA PRO A 10 -18.31 5.63 -31.95
C PRO A 10 -18.13 7.00 -32.59
N ASP A 11 -18.26 8.06 -31.79
CA ASP A 11 -18.27 9.46 -32.25
C ASP A 11 -16.87 10.09 -32.26
N ASP A 12 -15.90 9.50 -31.55
CA ASP A 12 -14.51 9.96 -31.48
C ASP A 12 -13.54 8.77 -31.50
N PRO A 13 -13.07 8.35 -32.69
CA PRO A 13 -12.16 7.22 -32.82
C PRO A 13 -10.80 7.46 -32.17
N ASP A 14 -10.33 8.71 -32.10
CA ASP A 14 -9.02 9.11 -31.53
C ASP A 14 -9.04 9.25 -30.02
N PHE A 15 -10.21 9.11 -29.41
CA PHE A 15 -10.40 9.14 -27.97
C PHE A 15 -9.49 8.19 -27.17
N PHE A 16 -9.15 7.01 -27.71
CA PHE A 16 -8.27 6.03 -27.05
C PHE A 16 -6.80 6.13 -27.48
N THR A 17 -6.41 7.20 -28.17
CA THR A 17 -4.99 7.47 -28.46
C THR A 17 -4.34 8.17 -27.28
N LEU A 18 -3.04 7.93 -27.08
CA LEU A 18 -2.27 8.63 -26.05
C LEU A 18 -2.28 10.13 -26.36
N PRO A 19 -2.63 11.00 -25.39
CA PRO A 19 -2.73 12.43 -25.62
C PRO A 19 -1.33 13.04 -25.87
N ASP A 20 -1.08 13.51 -27.10
CA ASP A 20 0.11 14.33 -27.41
C ASP A 20 -0.11 15.78 -27.00
N MET A 21 -0.05 16.02 -25.69
CA MET A 21 -0.16 17.35 -25.10
C MET A 21 0.86 18.32 -25.71
N LYS A 22 2.12 17.87 -25.83
CA LYS A 22 3.26 18.72 -26.15
C LYS A 22 3.23 19.16 -27.62
N GLY A 23 2.92 18.24 -28.53
CA GLY A 23 2.73 18.56 -29.95
C GLY A 23 1.61 19.57 -30.16
N ARG A 24 0.43 19.31 -29.59
CA ARG A 24 -0.75 20.17 -29.75
C ARG A 24 -0.60 21.55 -29.08
N LEU A 25 0.06 21.63 -27.92
CA LEU A 25 0.41 22.91 -27.29
C LEU A 25 1.37 23.73 -28.17
N THR A 26 2.36 23.07 -28.77
CA THR A 26 3.34 23.69 -29.67
C THR A 26 2.67 24.21 -30.95
N GLU A 27 1.65 23.51 -31.46
CA GLU A 27 0.84 23.96 -32.60
C GLU A 27 0.04 25.23 -32.27
N ILE A 28 -0.63 25.28 -31.10
CA ILE A 28 -1.39 26.46 -30.65
C ILE A 28 -0.46 27.66 -30.42
N GLU A 29 0.74 27.44 -29.88
CA GLU A 29 1.72 28.50 -29.67
C GLU A 29 2.26 29.07 -30.97
N ASN A 30 2.51 28.21 -31.96
CA ASN A 30 3.07 28.60 -33.26
C ASN A 30 2.03 29.11 -34.26
N ASP A 31 0.74 28.99 -33.97
CA ASP A 31 -0.31 29.53 -34.84
C ASP A 31 -0.27 31.06 -34.84
N LYS A 32 0.03 31.65 -36.01
CA LYS A 32 0.12 33.10 -36.20
C LYS A 32 -1.25 33.76 -36.42
N SER A 33 -2.31 32.98 -36.58
CA SER A 33 -3.66 33.46 -36.83
C SER A 33 -4.45 33.79 -35.55
N LEU A 34 -3.98 33.31 -34.39
CA LEU A 34 -4.64 33.48 -33.08
C LEU A 34 -4.03 34.64 -32.28
N SER A 35 -4.88 35.47 -31.67
CA SER A 35 -4.46 36.46 -30.68
C SER A 35 -3.99 35.81 -29.37
N PHE A 36 -3.34 36.58 -28.49
CA PHE A 36 -2.90 36.09 -27.17
C PHE A 36 -4.04 35.49 -26.35
N ASP A 37 -5.19 36.18 -26.28
CA ASP A 37 -6.37 35.71 -25.56
C ASP A 37 -6.95 34.44 -26.20
N GLN A 38 -7.02 34.38 -27.54
CA GLN A 38 -7.50 33.19 -28.25
C GLN A 38 -6.57 31.98 -28.08
N LYS A 39 -5.25 32.19 -27.99
CA LYS A 39 -4.30 31.13 -27.65
C LYS A 39 -4.49 30.63 -26.23
N SER A 40 -4.72 31.54 -25.28
CA SER A 40 -4.99 31.18 -23.89
C SER A 40 -6.28 30.35 -23.76
N ASP A 41 -7.35 30.76 -24.42
CA ASP A 41 -8.61 30.01 -24.41
C ASP A 41 -8.50 28.66 -25.13
N ALA A 42 -7.83 28.59 -26.28
CA ALA A 42 -7.58 27.34 -26.99
C ALA A 42 -6.73 26.36 -26.15
N LYS A 43 -5.73 26.86 -25.42
CA LYS A 43 -4.94 26.05 -24.48
C LYS A 43 -5.82 25.50 -23.35
N ARG A 44 -6.72 26.32 -22.79
CA ARG A 44 -7.65 25.92 -21.73
C ARG A 44 -8.63 24.85 -22.23
N GLU A 45 -9.20 25.03 -23.42
CA GLU A 45 -10.09 24.05 -24.05
C GLU A 45 -9.36 22.72 -24.34
N LEU A 46 -8.14 22.79 -24.86
CA LEU A 46 -7.32 21.61 -25.10
C LEU A 46 -7.02 20.85 -23.80
N GLN A 47 -6.63 21.56 -22.74
CA GLN A 47 -6.41 20.97 -21.42
C GLN A 47 -7.68 20.31 -20.88
N ALA A 48 -8.84 20.97 -21.00
CA ALA A 48 -10.12 20.43 -20.56
C ALA A 48 -10.49 19.14 -21.33
N TYR A 49 -10.34 19.15 -22.66
CA TYR A 49 -10.59 17.96 -23.50
C TYR A 49 -9.65 16.80 -23.12
N LEU A 50 -8.35 17.06 -22.98
CA LEU A 50 -7.37 16.03 -22.66
C LEU A 50 -7.55 15.50 -21.24
N GLY A 51 -8.01 16.32 -20.30
CA GLY A 51 -8.42 15.88 -18.96
C GLY A 51 -9.63 14.93 -18.99
N ILE A 52 -10.66 15.26 -19.77
CA ILE A 52 -11.83 14.39 -19.97
C ILE A 52 -11.42 13.07 -20.64
N GLN A 53 -10.53 13.15 -21.63
CA GLN A 53 -10.01 12.00 -22.35
C GLN A 53 -9.25 11.06 -21.41
N ALA A 54 -8.29 11.59 -20.66
CA ALA A 54 -7.51 10.85 -19.67
C ALA A 54 -8.41 10.21 -18.60
N GLY A 55 -9.35 10.97 -18.02
CA GLY A 55 -10.25 10.45 -16.98
C GLY A 55 -11.15 9.31 -17.46
N LYS A 56 -11.65 9.35 -18.70
CA LYS A 56 -12.44 8.23 -19.25
C LYS A 56 -11.58 7.01 -19.58
N ILE A 57 -10.38 7.19 -20.14
CA ILE A 57 -9.44 6.08 -20.38
C ILE A 57 -9.14 5.38 -19.04
N HIS A 58 -8.88 6.17 -18.01
CA HIS A 58 -8.65 5.70 -16.65
C HIS A 58 -9.81 4.86 -16.13
N ASN A 59 -11.02 5.43 -16.15
CA ASN A 59 -12.23 4.76 -15.68
C ASN A 59 -12.49 3.43 -16.42
N ILE A 60 -12.28 3.40 -17.74
CA ILE A 60 -12.45 2.17 -18.54
C ILE A 60 -11.39 1.13 -18.16
N SER A 61 -10.15 1.55 -17.95
CA SER A 61 -9.08 0.66 -17.47
C SER A 61 -9.44 0.03 -16.12
N GLN A 62 -9.91 0.83 -15.15
CA GLN A 62 -10.33 0.34 -13.85
C GLN A 62 -11.56 -0.56 -13.92
N LEU A 63 -12.55 -0.24 -14.76
CA LEU A 63 -13.71 -1.10 -15.02
C LEU A 63 -13.30 -2.45 -15.60
N LEU A 64 -12.38 -2.47 -16.58
CA LEU A 64 -11.86 -3.72 -17.14
C LEU A 64 -11.07 -4.52 -16.12
N LYS A 65 -10.25 -3.86 -15.30
CA LYS A 65 -9.47 -4.46 -14.22
C LYS A 65 -10.38 -5.09 -13.17
N GLY A 66 -11.36 -4.33 -12.65
CA GLY A 66 -12.36 -4.81 -11.69
C GLY A 66 -13.24 -5.93 -12.25
N TYR A 67 -13.62 -5.85 -13.53
CA TYR A 67 -14.41 -6.89 -14.17
C TYR A 67 -13.62 -8.20 -14.36
N SER A 68 -12.39 -8.10 -14.86
CA SER A 68 -11.63 -9.26 -15.36
C SER A 68 -10.71 -9.90 -14.33
N LEU A 69 -10.23 -9.16 -13.33
CA LEU A 69 -9.23 -9.65 -12.37
C LEU A 69 -9.78 -9.82 -10.95
N TYR A 70 -10.83 -9.08 -10.58
CA TYR A 70 -11.37 -9.12 -9.22
C TYR A 70 -12.61 -9.99 -9.16
N GLU A 71 -12.48 -11.13 -8.49
CA GLU A 71 -13.57 -12.10 -8.34
C GLU A 71 -14.26 -11.98 -6.97
N ARG A 72 -15.60 -12.05 -7.01
CA ARG A 72 -16.45 -12.11 -5.82
C ARG A 72 -16.20 -13.41 -5.06
N ASP A 73 -16.27 -13.34 -3.74
CA ASP A 73 -16.00 -14.41 -2.77
C ASP A 73 -14.54 -14.91 -2.75
N VAL A 74 -13.66 -14.27 -3.53
CA VAL A 74 -12.20 -14.50 -3.51
C VAL A 74 -11.48 -13.24 -3.05
N HIS A 75 -11.69 -12.13 -3.76
CA HIS A 75 -11.01 -10.85 -3.49
C HIS A 75 -11.90 -9.88 -2.69
N TYR A 76 -13.22 -10.04 -2.78
CA TYR A 76 -14.19 -9.24 -2.04
C TYR A 76 -15.51 -9.98 -1.82
N VAL A 77 -16.29 -9.53 -0.85
CA VAL A 77 -17.70 -9.88 -0.67
C VAL A 77 -18.58 -8.65 -0.82
N VAL A 78 -19.86 -8.87 -1.09
CA VAL A 78 -20.88 -7.82 -1.03
C VAL A 78 -21.73 -8.05 0.22
N SER A 79 -21.62 -7.15 1.19
CA SER A 79 -22.35 -7.21 2.47
C SER A 79 -23.00 -5.87 2.77
N GLY A 80 -24.28 -5.89 3.17
CA GLY A 80 -25.03 -4.66 3.47
C GLY A 80 -25.16 -3.69 2.28
N GLY A 81 -25.08 -4.19 1.04
CA GLY A 81 -25.07 -3.36 -0.17
C GLY A 81 -23.76 -2.61 -0.40
N LYS A 82 -22.65 -3.01 0.24
CA LYS A 82 -21.31 -2.46 0.04
C LYS A 82 -20.30 -3.54 -0.32
N VAL A 83 -19.27 -3.17 -1.05
CA VAL A 83 -18.13 -4.04 -1.35
C VAL A 83 -17.16 -4.02 -0.16
N VAL A 84 -16.79 -5.20 0.34
CA VAL A 84 -15.82 -5.37 1.42
C VAL A 84 -14.68 -6.26 0.94
N ILE A 85 -13.46 -5.76 1.05
CA ILE A 85 -12.26 -6.48 0.57
C ILE A 85 -11.99 -7.68 1.47
N ILE A 86 -11.62 -8.81 0.88
CA ILE A 86 -11.13 -10.00 1.60
C ILE A 86 -9.60 -9.99 1.55
N ASP A 87 -8.96 -10.20 2.70
CA ASP A 87 -7.53 -10.50 2.75
C ASP A 87 -7.30 -11.92 2.22
N GLU A 88 -6.67 -12.04 1.04
CA GLU A 88 -6.38 -13.32 0.37
C GLU A 88 -5.60 -14.33 1.24
N SER A 89 -4.77 -13.83 2.17
CA SER A 89 -3.96 -14.70 3.02
C SER A 89 -4.74 -15.26 4.21
N THR A 90 -5.74 -14.51 4.70
CA THR A 90 -6.46 -14.84 5.94
C THR A 90 -7.93 -15.17 5.73
N GLY A 91 -8.50 -14.86 4.57
CA GLY A 91 -9.93 -14.98 4.27
C GLY A 91 -10.80 -14.00 5.04
N ARG A 92 -10.21 -12.98 5.71
CA ARG A 92 -10.93 -12.04 6.57
C ARG A 92 -11.46 -10.85 5.79
N GLU A 93 -12.65 -10.41 6.16
CA GLU A 93 -13.22 -9.14 5.69
C GLU A 93 -12.45 -7.95 6.29
N MET A 94 -11.91 -7.10 5.43
CA MET A 94 -11.20 -5.88 5.80
C MET A 94 -12.15 -4.68 5.73
N ALA A 95 -13.03 -4.58 6.72
CA ALA A 95 -13.98 -3.47 6.83
C ALA A 95 -13.26 -2.11 6.87
N GLY A 96 -13.77 -1.14 6.11
CA GLY A 96 -13.21 0.21 6.04
C GLY A 96 -12.02 0.38 5.10
N ARG A 97 -11.50 -0.70 4.50
CA ARG A 97 -10.49 -0.61 3.43
C ARG A 97 -11.15 -0.51 2.07
N ARG A 98 -10.58 0.33 1.21
CA ARG A 98 -10.99 0.50 -0.19
C ARG A 98 -9.76 0.40 -1.08
N TRP A 99 -9.96 -0.04 -2.32
CA TRP A 99 -8.91 0.03 -3.33
C TRP A 99 -8.84 1.47 -3.83
N SER A 100 -7.61 1.96 -4.03
CA SER A 100 -7.35 3.31 -4.53
C SER A 100 -7.70 3.43 -6.02
N ASP A 101 -7.58 4.65 -6.54
CA ASP A 101 -7.50 4.92 -7.97
C ASP A 101 -8.76 4.53 -8.77
N GLY A 102 -9.94 4.74 -8.16
CA GLY A 102 -11.23 4.43 -8.79
C GLY A 102 -11.55 2.93 -8.92
N LEU A 103 -10.63 2.03 -8.55
CA LEU A 103 -10.83 0.58 -8.68
C LEU A 103 -11.98 0.07 -7.81
N HIS A 104 -12.14 0.64 -6.61
CA HIS A 104 -13.22 0.24 -5.73
C HIS A 104 -14.58 0.66 -6.27
N GLN A 105 -14.67 1.86 -6.84
CA GLN A 105 -15.86 2.34 -7.53
C GLN A 105 -16.16 1.50 -8.77
N ALA A 106 -15.13 1.02 -9.47
CA ALA A 106 -15.30 0.10 -10.59
C ALA A 106 -15.89 -1.26 -10.16
N VAL A 107 -15.45 -1.81 -9.02
CA VAL A 107 -16.04 -3.05 -8.46
C VAL A 107 -17.45 -2.80 -7.91
N GLU A 108 -17.71 -1.64 -7.31
CA GLU A 108 -19.05 -1.22 -6.89
C GLU A 108 -20.00 -1.15 -8.10
N ALA A 109 -19.55 -0.57 -9.20
CA ALA A 109 -20.29 -0.50 -10.46
C ALA A 109 -20.54 -1.90 -11.05
N LYS A 110 -19.54 -2.79 -11.02
CA LYS A 110 -19.65 -4.19 -11.44
C LYS A 110 -20.75 -4.93 -10.68
N GLU A 111 -20.78 -4.79 -9.35
CA GLU A 111 -21.76 -5.46 -8.47
C GLU A 111 -23.10 -4.72 -8.38
N ARG A 112 -23.23 -3.58 -9.07
CA ARG A 112 -24.43 -2.72 -9.06
C ARG A 112 -24.84 -2.24 -7.67
N VAL A 113 -23.86 -1.96 -6.83
CA VAL A 113 -24.07 -1.34 -5.51
C VAL A 113 -23.95 0.19 -5.60
N SER A 114 -24.30 0.90 -4.54
CA SER A 114 -24.16 2.37 -4.49
C SER A 114 -22.68 2.74 -4.63
N ILE A 115 -22.34 3.48 -5.68
CA ILE A 115 -20.99 4.00 -5.88
C ILE A 115 -20.79 5.15 -4.89
N GLU A 116 -19.86 4.99 -3.96
CA GLU A 116 -19.53 6.06 -3.04
C GLU A 116 -18.49 7.01 -3.66
N LYS A 117 -18.40 8.24 -3.12
CA LYS A 117 -17.38 9.20 -3.55
C LYS A 117 -15.98 8.62 -3.37
N GLU A 118 -15.06 9.14 -4.17
CA GLU A 118 -13.65 8.83 -4.06
C GLU A 118 -13.14 9.09 -2.63
N THR A 119 -12.40 8.15 -2.10
CA THR A 119 -11.74 8.29 -0.81
C THR A 119 -10.37 8.88 -1.03
N HIS A 120 -10.13 10.06 -0.45
CA HIS A 120 -8.80 10.65 -0.45
C HIS A 120 -7.95 10.05 0.67
N THR A 121 -6.69 9.76 0.36
CA THR A 121 -5.70 9.28 1.33
C THR A 121 -5.23 10.46 2.19
N PHE A 122 -5.68 10.54 3.44
CA PHE A 122 -5.18 11.55 4.40
C PHE A 122 -3.80 11.18 4.97
N ALA A 123 -3.56 9.89 5.16
CA ALA A 123 -2.31 9.36 5.68
C ALA A 123 -2.10 7.92 5.22
N THR A 124 -0.84 7.56 4.99
CA THR A 124 -0.44 6.20 4.65
C THR A 124 0.93 5.90 5.24
N ILE A 125 1.12 4.67 5.71
CA ILE A 125 2.40 4.16 6.18
C ILE A 125 2.44 2.64 5.98
N THR A 126 3.58 2.11 5.53
CA THR A 126 3.77 0.66 5.48
C THR A 126 3.99 0.09 6.88
N ILE A 127 3.65 -1.19 7.07
CA ILE A 127 3.91 -1.89 8.34
C ILE A 127 5.41 -1.86 8.67
N GLN A 128 6.26 -1.97 7.65
CA GLN A 128 7.71 -1.91 7.77
C GLN A 128 8.16 -0.58 8.37
N ASN A 129 7.78 0.53 7.75
CA ASN A 129 8.19 1.85 8.24
C ASN A 129 7.51 2.23 9.55
N TYR A 130 6.28 1.77 9.78
CA TYR A 130 5.61 1.94 11.07
C TYR A 130 6.39 1.31 12.23
N PHE A 131 6.84 0.07 12.08
CA PHE A 131 7.63 -0.58 13.14
C PHE A 131 9.03 0.00 13.29
N ARG A 132 9.60 0.63 12.25
CA ARG A 132 10.88 1.34 12.33
C ARG A 132 10.82 2.62 13.17
N LEU A 133 9.63 3.16 13.44
CA LEU A 133 9.44 4.33 14.32
C LEU A 133 9.68 3.99 15.80
N TYR A 134 9.62 2.71 16.17
CA TYR A 134 9.81 2.30 17.57
C TYR A 134 11.28 2.40 17.95
N GLU A 135 11.57 3.08 19.06
CA GLU A 135 12.91 3.17 19.64
C GLU A 135 13.50 1.77 19.90
N LYS A 136 12.64 0.83 20.31
CA LYS A 136 13.01 -0.57 20.53
C LYS A 136 12.00 -1.50 19.86
N LEU A 137 12.50 -2.38 19.01
CA LEU A 137 11.72 -3.41 18.35
C LEU A 137 12.26 -4.80 18.69
N ALA A 138 11.36 -5.72 19.00
CA ALA A 138 11.67 -7.14 19.21
C ALA A 138 10.49 -7.99 18.74
N GLY A 139 10.76 -9.23 18.32
CA GLY A 139 9.74 -10.15 17.84
C GLY A 139 10.07 -11.59 18.20
N MET A 140 9.03 -12.43 18.26
CA MET A 140 9.16 -13.86 18.49
C MET A 140 8.34 -14.66 17.47
N THR A 141 8.94 -15.72 16.94
CA THR A 141 8.29 -16.65 16.02
C THR A 141 9.08 -17.95 15.96
N GLY A 142 8.40 -19.07 15.73
CA GLY A 142 9.06 -20.37 15.58
C GLY A 142 9.74 -20.59 14.22
N THR A 143 9.61 -19.66 13.28
CA THR A 143 10.05 -19.86 11.89
C THR A 143 10.66 -18.59 11.25
N ALA A 144 11.55 -17.88 11.95
CA ALA A 144 12.22 -16.68 11.39
C ALA A 144 13.56 -16.95 10.69
N GLU A 145 14.20 -18.10 10.94
CA GLU A 145 15.58 -18.36 10.52
C GLU A 145 15.77 -18.26 8.99
N THR A 146 14.78 -18.67 8.21
CA THR A 146 14.80 -18.61 6.74
C THR A 146 14.83 -17.19 6.20
N GLU A 147 14.27 -16.23 6.94
CA GLU A 147 14.12 -14.83 6.56
C GLU A 147 15.03 -13.92 7.40
N ALA A 148 16.06 -14.47 8.06
CA ALA A 148 16.94 -13.69 8.94
C ALA A 148 17.61 -12.50 8.23
N ALA A 149 18.02 -12.68 6.98
CA ALA A 149 18.57 -11.59 6.17
C ALA A 149 17.52 -10.48 5.94
N GLU A 150 16.26 -10.83 5.67
CA GLU A 150 15.19 -9.85 5.47
C GLU A 150 14.89 -9.06 6.77
N PHE A 151 14.88 -9.73 7.92
CA PHE A 151 14.73 -9.06 9.22
C PHE A 151 15.87 -8.08 9.51
N HIS A 152 17.11 -8.48 9.22
CA HIS A 152 18.28 -7.62 9.41
C HIS A 152 18.28 -6.46 8.40
N ASP A 153 17.98 -6.71 7.13
CA ASP A 153 17.97 -5.68 6.09
C ASP A 153 16.96 -4.57 6.41
N ILE A 154 15.72 -4.94 6.78
CA ILE A 154 14.61 -4.01 6.98
C ILE A 154 14.60 -3.40 8.39
N TYR A 155 14.74 -4.23 9.42
CA TYR A 155 14.52 -3.82 10.81
C TYR A 155 15.81 -3.79 11.66
N LYS A 156 16.95 -4.19 11.09
CA LYS A 156 18.21 -4.36 11.84
C LYS A 156 18.06 -5.35 13.00
N LEU A 157 17.20 -6.35 12.83
CA LEU A 157 16.95 -7.39 13.82
C LEU A 157 17.68 -8.67 13.44
N ASP A 158 18.52 -9.15 14.35
CA ASP A 158 19.13 -10.47 14.25
C ASP A 158 18.16 -11.56 14.71
N VAL A 159 18.23 -12.72 14.06
CA VAL A 159 17.43 -13.88 14.43
C VAL A 159 18.26 -14.84 15.26
N LEU A 160 17.92 -14.96 16.54
CA LEU A 160 18.55 -15.91 17.45
C LEU A 160 17.68 -17.18 17.59
N PRO A 161 18.13 -18.36 17.10
CA PRO A 161 17.43 -19.60 17.32
C PRO A 161 17.55 -20.03 18.79
N ILE A 162 16.42 -20.08 19.49
CA ILE A 162 16.36 -20.54 20.88
C ILE A 162 16.19 -22.07 20.91
N PRO A 163 17.06 -22.82 21.63
CA PRO A 163 16.90 -24.26 21.78
C PRO A 163 15.55 -24.64 22.38
N THR A 164 15.00 -25.78 21.96
CA THR A 164 13.76 -26.28 22.55
C THR A 164 14.00 -26.78 23.98
N ASN A 165 13.01 -26.61 24.85
CA ASN A 165 13.06 -27.10 26.23
C ASN A 165 13.25 -28.63 26.29
N THR A 166 12.53 -29.35 25.42
CA THR A 166 12.65 -30.80 25.25
C THR A 166 13.10 -31.11 23.82
N PRO A 167 13.93 -32.14 23.58
CA PRO A 167 14.28 -32.57 22.23
C PRO A 167 13.03 -32.89 21.39
N ASN A 168 13.02 -32.43 20.15
CA ASN A 168 11.95 -32.71 19.20
C ASN A 168 12.09 -34.14 18.65
N ILE A 169 11.07 -34.97 18.83
CA ILE A 169 11.00 -36.36 18.35
C ILE A 169 10.00 -36.54 17.19
N ARG A 170 9.57 -35.45 16.56
CA ARG A 170 8.64 -35.47 15.42
C ARG A 170 9.18 -36.29 14.28
N VAL A 171 8.33 -37.12 13.69
CA VAL A 171 8.63 -37.87 12.47
C VAL A 171 8.03 -37.14 11.26
N ASP A 172 8.89 -36.45 10.51
CA ASP A 172 8.51 -35.79 9.25
C ASP A 172 8.67 -36.77 8.08
N GLU A 173 7.55 -37.23 7.52
CA GLU A 173 7.53 -38.12 6.36
C GLU A 173 7.84 -37.38 5.06
N ASN A 174 8.40 -38.11 4.10
CA ASN A 174 8.62 -37.60 2.75
C ASN A 174 7.29 -37.20 2.09
N ASP A 175 7.37 -36.15 1.27
CA ASP A 175 6.27 -35.69 0.45
C ASP A 175 5.84 -36.78 -0.53
N GLN A 176 4.52 -36.94 -0.72
CA GLN A 176 3.95 -37.80 -1.75
C GLN A 176 3.47 -36.93 -2.92
N ILE A 177 3.96 -37.23 -4.11
CA ILE A 177 3.67 -36.44 -5.32
C ILE A 177 2.79 -37.25 -6.25
N PHE A 178 1.69 -36.64 -6.70
CA PHE A 178 0.65 -37.23 -7.55
C PHE A 178 0.51 -36.45 -8.86
N LYS A 179 0.06 -37.13 -9.91
CA LYS A 179 -0.20 -36.49 -11.19
C LYS A 179 -1.41 -35.55 -11.07
N THR A 180 -2.52 -36.05 -10.54
CA THR A 180 -3.78 -35.30 -10.47
C THR A 180 -4.18 -34.93 -9.04
N ARG A 181 -4.98 -33.86 -8.88
CA ARG A 181 -5.59 -33.50 -7.59
C ARG A 181 -6.48 -34.61 -7.05
N ARG A 182 -7.16 -35.34 -7.95
CA ARG A 182 -8.06 -36.44 -7.58
C ARG A 182 -7.30 -37.58 -6.89
N GLU A 183 -6.17 -38.01 -7.45
CA GLU A 183 -5.32 -39.05 -6.85
C GLU A 183 -4.77 -38.59 -5.50
N LYS A 184 -4.29 -37.33 -5.44
CA LYS A 184 -3.83 -36.70 -4.21
C LYS A 184 -4.88 -36.76 -3.09
N PHE A 185 -6.10 -36.28 -3.36
CA PHE A 185 -7.17 -36.26 -2.35
C PHE A 185 -7.60 -37.67 -1.93
N ASN A 186 -7.65 -38.63 -2.86
CA ASN A 186 -7.93 -40.03 -2.51
C ASN A 186 -6.86 -40.61 -1.56
N ALA A 187 -5.59 -40.30 -1.82
CA ALA A 187 -4.48 -40.73 -0.95
C ALA A 187 -4.54 -40.05 0.43
N VAL A 188 -4.85 -38.76 0.48
CA VAL A 188 -5.08 -38.02 1.73
C VAL A 188 -6.18 -38.67 2.56
N ILE A 189 -7.33 -38.98 1.95
CA ILE A 189 -8.46 -39.61 2.65
C ILE A 189 -8.08 -40.99 3.17
N ALA A 190 -7.45 -41.82 2.34
CA ALA A 190 -7.00 -43.16 2.76
C ALA A 190 -6.04 -43.07 3.96
N LYS A 191 -5.19 -42.03 3.98
CA LYS A 191 -4.26 -41.79 5.09
C LYS A 191 -4.97 -41.31 6.36
N ILE A 192 -5.96 -40.43 6.23
CA ILE A 192 -6.81 -39.99 7.35
C ILE A 192 -7.58 -41.18 7.91
N GLU A 193 -8.15 -42.03 7.07
CA GLU A 193 -8.89 -43.23 7.46
C GLU A 193 -8.00 -44.23 8.22
N GLU A 194 -6.77 -44.45 7.74
CA GLU A 194 -5.77 -45.29 8.40
C GLU A 194 -5.42 -44.79 9.82
N ALA A 195 -5.29 -43.47 9.99
CA ALA A 195 -4.98 -42.85 11.29
C ALA A 195 -6.21 -42.84 12.21
N HIS A 196 -7.37 -42.44 11.68
CA HIS A 196 -8.63 -42.33 12.41
C HIS A 196 -9.12 -43.70 12.91
N SER A 197 -8.98 -44.77 12.12
CA SER A 197 -9.32 -46.13 12.53
C SER A 197 -8.48 -46.65 13.72
N LYS A 198 -7.25 -46.16 13.88
CA LYS A 198 -6.39 -46.42 15.05
C LYS A 198 -6.72 -45.50 16.24
N GLY A 199 -7.58 -44.49 16.04
CA GLY A 199 -7.89 -43.46 17.02
C GLY A 199 -6.87 -42.32 17.10
N GLN A 200 -5.90 -42.25 16.17
CA GLN A 200 -4.92 -41.17 16.15
C GLN A 200 -5.59 -39.85 15.69
N PRO A 201 -5.39 -38.73 16.40
CA PRO A 201 -5.91 -37.44 15.95
C PRO A 201 -5.18 -36.93 14.71
N VAL A 202 -5.94 -36.29 13.81
CA VAL A 202 -5.44 -35.79 12.54
C VAL A 202 -5.79 -34.31 12.37
N LEU A 203 -4.79 -33.49 12.10
CA LEU A 203 -4.94 -32.11 11.66
C LEU A 203 -4.61 -32.02 10.17
N VAL A 204 -5.55 -31.61 9.35
CA VAL A 204 -5.36 -31.44 7.91
C VAL A 204 -5.26 -29.96 7.57
N GLY A 205 -4.12 -29.53 7.02
CA GLY A 205 -3.92 -28.16 6.53
C GLY A 205 -4.17 -28.06 5.03
N THR A 206 -5.01 -27.10 4.64
CA THR A 206 -5.28 -26.74 3.23
C THR A 206 -4.88 -25.29 2.95
N ALA A 207 -4.49 -24.97 1.72
CA ALA A 207 -4.08 -23.62 1.36
C ALA A 207 -5.26 -22.67 1.15
N SER A 208 -6.41 -23.18 0.68
CA SER A 208 -7.62 -22.40 0.41
C SER A 208 -8.86 -22.92 1.12
N VAL A 209 -9.85 -22.03 1.26
CA VAL A 209 -11.20 -22.36 1.78
C VAL A 209 -11.87 -23.39 0.88
N GLU A 210 -11.80 -23.21 -0.45
CA GLU A 210 -12.37 -24.14 -1.43
C GLU A 210 -11.80 -25.57 -1.27
N SER A 211 -10.49 -25.68 -1.07
CA SER A 211 -9.82 -26.97 -0.84
C SER A 211 -10.30 -27.63 0.46
N SER A 212 -10.51 -26.84 1.52
CA SER A 212 -11.03 -27.32 2.79
C SER A 212 -12.46 -27.87 2.67
N GLU A 213 -13.34 -27.18 1.94
CA GLU A 213 -14.72 -27.61 1.72
C GLU A 213 -14.80 -28.83 0.80
N THR A 214 -13.93 -28.91 -0.19
CA THR A 214 -13.82 -30.08 -1.08
C THR A 214 -13.38 -31.31 -0.29
N LEU A 215 -12.35 -31.18 0.55
CA LEU A 215 -11.90 -32.26 1.41
C LEU A 215 -12.99 -32.68 2.41
N ALA A 216 -13.69 -31.73 3.03
CA ALA A 216 -14.79 -32.01 3.95
C ALA A 216 -15.92 -32.82 3.30
N ARG A 217 -16.31 -32.46 2.07
CA ARG A 217 -17.31 -33.24 1.30
C ARG A 217 -16.85 -34.67 1.07
N LEU A 218 -15.56 -34.89 0.82
CA LEU A 218 -15.00 -36.23 0.64
C LEU A 218 -14.93 -37.02 1.95
N LEU A 219 -14.52 -36.39 3.06
CA LEU A 219 -14.53 -37.01 4.40
C LEU A 219 -15.95 -37.42 4.82
N LYS A 220 -16.94 -36.58 4.52
CA LYS A 220 -18.36 -36.90 4.76
C LYS A 220 -18.81 -38.14 3.97
N ARG A 221 -18.36 -38.29 2.73
CA ARG A 221 -18.65 -39.48 1.90
C ARG A 221 -17.98 -40.74 2.44
N SER A 222 -16.81 -40.62 3.04
CA SER A 222 -16.10 -41.71 3.72
C SER A 222 -16.56 -41.96 5.16
N ASN A 223 -17.62 -41.28 5.62
CA ASN A 223 -18.18 -41.41 6.96
C ASN A 223 -17.18 -41.11 8.10
N ILE A 224 -16.26 -40.17 7.88
CA ILE A 224 -15.27 -39.73 8.89
C ILE A 224 -15.79 -38.44 9.56
N PRO A 225 -16.09 -38.47 10.88
CA PRO A 225 -16.46 -37.27 11.62
C PRO A 225 -15.33 -36.25 11.61
N HIS A 226 -15.61 -35.01 11.22
CA HIS A 226 -14.59 -33.97 11.11
C HIS A 226 -15.16 -32.59 11.44
N VAL A 227 -14.27 -31.66 11.80
CA VAL A 227 -14.58 -30.25 12.03
C VAL A 227 -13.76 -29.39 11.07
N ILE A 228 -14.34 -28.30 10.58
CA ILE A 228 -13.72 -27.39 9.62
C ILE A 228 -13.44 -26.04 10.28
N LEU A 229 -12.28 -25.46 10.01
CA LEU A 229 -11.86 -24.14 10.48
C LEU A 229 -11.53 -23.23 9.29
N ASN A 230 -12.38 -22.22 9.08
CA ASN A 230 -12.34 -21.31 7.91
C ASN A 230 -11.98 -19.85 8.27
N ALA A 231 -11.38 -19.60 9.44
CA ALA A 231 -10.95 -18.28 9.92
C ALA A 231 -12.08 -17.23 10.08
N LYS A 232 -13.35 -17.64 10.16
CA LYS A 232 -14.53 -16.76 10.28
C LYS A 232 -14.88 -16.39 11.74
N PHE A 233 -14.57 -17.24 12.72
CA PHE A 233 -14.99 -17.03 14.12
C PHE A 233 -13.88 -17.41 15.11
N HIS A 234 -13.03 -16.45 15.51
CA HIS A 234 -11.80 -16.73 16.27
C HIS A 234 -12.00 -17.38 17.64
N GLU A 235 -13.01 -16.98 18.42
CA GLU A 235 -13.24 -17.55 19.76
C GLU A 235 -13.67 -19.02 19.71
N GLN A 236 -14.59 -19.35 18.79
CA GLN A 236 -15.03 -20.73 18.59
C GLN A 236 -13.93 -21.61 17.99
N GLU A 237 -13.09 -21.04 17.11
CA GLU A 237 -11.95 -21.74 16.53
C GLU A 237 -10.93 -22.16 17.59
N ALA A 238 -10.64 -21.30 18.57
CA ALA A 238 -9.72 -21.64 19.66
C ALA A 238 -10.22 -22.84 20.47
N GLU A 239 -11.53 -22.89 20.79
CA GLU A 239 -12.13 -24.02 21.50
C GLU A 239 -12.02 -25.31 20.68
N ILE A 240 -12.33 -25.26 19.38
CA ILE A 240 -12.23 -26.42 18.48
C ILE A 240 -10.78 -26.91 18.38
N VAL A 241 -9.82 -26.01 18.21
CA VAL A 241 -8.40 -26.34 18.05
C VAL A 241 -7.83 -26.96 19.33
N SER A 242 -8.27 -26.48 20.50
CA SER A 242 -7.87 -27.08 21.79
C SER A 242 -8.28 -28.55 21.92
N ARG A 243 -9.36 -28.95 21.24
CA ARG A 243 -9.88 -30.33 21.21
C ARG A 243 -9.34 -31.15 20.04
N ALA A 244 -8.56 -30.57 19.12
CA ALA A 244 -8.03 -31.27 17.96
C ALA A 244 -7.03 -32.40 18.29
N GLY A 245 -6.46 -32.38 19.51
CA GLY A 245 -5.54 -33.41 19.99
C GLY A 245 -6.20 -34.59 20.70
N GLN A 246 -7.54 -34.66 20.73
CA GLN A 246 -8.28 -35.74 21.38
C GLN A 246 -8.36 -36.99 20.49
N LYS A 247 -8.44 -38.18 21.11
CA LYS A 247 -8.49 -39.45 20.40
C LYS A 247 -9.59 -39.47 19.33
N GLY A 248 -9.22 -39.81 18.09
CA GLY A 248 -10.12 -39.87 16.94
C GLY A 248 -10.54 -38.52 16.35
N ALA A 249 -10.08 -37.38 16.88
CA ALA A 249 -10.42 -36.08 16.32
C ALA A 249 -9.84 -35.90 14.90
N VAL A 250 -10.66 -35.40 13.97
CA VAL A 250 -10.21 -34.98 12.63
C VAL A 250 -10.59 -33.52 12.44
N THR A 251 -9.58 -32.68 12.27
CA THR A 251 -9.76 -31.23 12.13
C THR A 251 -9.16 -30.77 10.81
N VAL A 252 -9.96 -30.14 9.97
CA VAL A 252 -9.53 -29.54 8.71
C VAL A 252 -9.38 -28.04 8.94
N SER A 253 -8.19 -27.51 8.69
CA SER A 253 -7.85 -26.11 8.90
C SER A 253 -7.37 -25.49 7.60
N THR A 254 -7.94 -24.33 7.28
CA THR A 254 -7.32 -23.40 6.34
C THR A 254 -6.08 -22.76 6.99
N ASN A 255 -5.12 -22.33 6.17
CA ASN A 255 -3.79 -21.84 6.54
C ASN A 255 -3.63 -21.07 7.85
N MET A 256 -4.57 -20.17 8.15
CA MET A 256 -4.47 -19.22 9.25
C MET A 256 -5.39 -19.53 10.43
N ALA A 257 -6.26 -20.54 10.31
CA ALA A 257 -7.23 -20.86 11.36
C ALA A 257 -6.55 -21.55 12.55
N GLY A 258 -6.98 -21.19 13.77
CA GLY A 258 -6.42 -21.75 15.00
C GLY A 258 -4.98 -21.34 15.34
N ARG A 259 -4.42 -20.30 14.71
CA ARG A 259 -3.11 -19.74 15.07
C ARG A 259 -3.13 -19.14 16.48
N GLY A 260 -2.07 -19.41 17.26
CA GLY A 260 -1.96 -18.96 18.65
C GLY A 260 -2.60 -19.89 19.69
N THR A 261 -3.32 -20.93 19.27
CA THR A 261 -3.86 -21.95 20.19
C THR A 261 -3.01 -23.23 20.16
N ASP A 262 -2.69 -23.74 21.34
CA ASP A 262 -1.91 -24.97 21.52
C ASP A 262 -2.81 -26.21 21.45
N ILE A 263 -2.38 -27.21 20.69
CA ILE A 263 -3.06 -28.51 20.59
C ILE A 263 -2.37 -29.45 21.56
N LYS A 264 -3.02 -29.72 22.70
CA LYS A 264 -2.53 -30.70 23.69
C LYS A 264 -3.03 -32.08 23.34
N LEU A 265 -2.16 -33.08 23.49
CA LEU A 265 -2.56 -34.47 23.29
C LEU A 265 -3.51 -34.92 24.40
N GLY A 266 -4.61 -35.59 24.01
CA GLY A 266 -5.51 -36.24 24.95
C GLY A 266 -4.89 -37.50 25.58
N GLU A 267 -5.61 -38.07 26.54
CA GLU A 267 -5.18 -39.30 27.22
C GLU A 267 -5.06 -40.48 26.22
N GLY A 268 -3.96 -41.23 26.29
CA GLY A 268 -3.71 -42.38 25.42
C GLY A 268 -3.31 -42.04 23.97
N VAL A 269 -3.16 -40.76 23.61
CA VAL A 269 -2.83 -40.32 22.24
C VAL A 269 -1.33 -40.42 21.95
N ALA A 270 -0.48 -40.23 22.96
CA ALA A 270 0.96 -40.31 22.80
C ALA A 270 1.39 -41.72 22.31
N GLU A 271 0.78 -42.76 22.87
CA GLU A 271 0.99 -44.18 22.51
C GLU A 271 0.51 -44.51 21.09
N LEU A 272 -0.43 -43.73 20.56
CA LEU A 272 -0.93 -43.86 19.18
C LEU A 272 -0.02 -43.16 18.16
N GLY A 273 1.12 -42.59 18.61
CA GLY A 273 2.05 -41.84 17.77
C GLY A 273 1.78 -40.34 17.73
N GLY A 274 0.92 -39.82 18.62
CA GLY A 274 0.65 -38.39 18.79
C GLY A 274 -0.18 -37.76 17.67
N LEU A 275 -0.17 -36.43 17.58
CA LEU A 275 -0.90 -35.70 16.54
C LEU A 275 -0.27 -35.93 15.16
N PHE A 276 -1.09 -36.33 14.20
CA PHE A 276 -0.67 -36.45 12.81
C PHE A 276 -1.11 -35.23 12.00
N VAL A 277 -0.15 -34.49 11.47
CA VAL A 277 -0.39 -33.33 10.61
C VAL A 277 -0.28 -33.74 9.15
N ILE A 278 -1.34 -33.53 8.38
CA ILE A 278 -1.37 -33.78 6.94
C ILE A 278 -1.53 -32.45 6.23
N ALA A 279 -0.67 -32.16 5.27
CA ALA A 279 -0.81 -31.00 4.40
C ALA A 279 -1.27 -31.46 3.00
N THR A 280 -2.31 -30.83 2.46
CA THR A 280 -2.86 -31.18 1.14
C THR A 280 -2.13 -30.52 -0.02
N GLU A 281 -1.17 -29.64 0.27
CA GLU A 281 -0.29 -29.00 -0.70
C GLU A 281 0.88 -28.32 0.01
N ARG A 282 1.81 -27.78 -0.78
CA ARG A 282 2.93 -26.95 -0.32
C ARG A 282 2.59 -25.49 -0.49
N HIS A 283 2.89 -24.68 0.52
CA HIS A 283 2.69 -23.24 0.42
C HIS A 283 3.78 -22.57 -0.42
N PRO A 284 3.50 -21.37 -0.97
CA PRO A 284 4.50 -20.51 -1.58
C PRO A 284 5.73 -20.23 -0.68
N SER A 285 5.54 -20.27 0.65
CA SER A 285 6.60 -20.05 1.64
C SER A 285 6.78 -21.26 2.55
N ARG A 286 8.02 -21.73 2.65
CA ARG A 286 8.46 -22.82 3.55
C ARG A 286 8.19 -22.50 5.01
N ARG A 287 8.14 -21.23 5.37
CA ARG A 287 7.80 -20.75 6.71
C ARG A 287 6.42 -21.21 7.15
N VAL A 288 5.43 -21.15 6.25
CA VAL A 288 4.04 -21.54 6.51
C VAL A 288 3.94 -23.06 6.66
N ASP A 289 4.61 -23.81 5.78
CA ASP A 289 4.70 -25.27 5.89
C ASP A 289 5.31 -25.71 7.23
N ARG A 290 6.39 -25.04 7.67
CA ARG A 290 7.04 -25.31 8.96
C ARG A 290 6.11 -24.98 10.14
N GLN A 291 5.30 -23.94 10.03
CA GLN A 291 4.28 -23.63 11.05
C GLN A 291 3.21 -24.71 11.14
N LEU A 292 2.77 -25.25 10.00
CA LEU A 292 1.84 -26.38 9.96
C LEU A 292 2.45 -27.62 10.61
N ARG A 293 3.69 -28.00 10.25
CA ARG A 293 4.43 -29.08 10.92
C ARG A 293 4.61 -28.85 12.42
N GLY A 294 4.83 -27.60 12.82
CA GLY A 294 4.99 -27.19 14.22
C GLY A 294 3.73 -27.31 15.06
N ARG A 295 2.58 -27.68 14.48
CA ARG A 295 1.34 -27.93 15.23
C ARG A 295 1.38 -29.24 16.02
N CYS A 296 2.21 -30.22 15.64
CA CYS A 296 2.42 -31.44 16.40
C CYS A 296 3.78 -31.46 17.11
N SER A 297 3.97 -32.45 17.99
CA SER A 297 5.22 -32.71 18.73
C SER A 297 5.68 -31.54 19.61
N ARG A 298 4.74 -30.92 20.33
CA ARG A 298 5.05 -29.82 21.25
C ARG A 298 5.72 -30.38 22.51
N GLN A 299 6.72 -29.69 23.04
CA GLN A 299 7.42 -30.06 24.28
C GLN A 299 7.95 -31.51 24.32
N GLY A 300 8.31 -32.08 23.16
CA GLY A 300 8.82 -33.45 23.07
C GLY A 300 7.74 -34.53 22.93
N ASP A 301 6.47 -34.14 22.78
CA ASP A 301 5.40 -35.06 22.43
C ASP A 301 5.71 -35.83 21.12
N PRO A 302 5.24 -37.08 20.97
CA PRO A 302 5.29 -37.75 19.68
C PRO A 302 4.37 -37.04 18.69
N GLY A 303 4.68 -37.17 17.40
CA GLY A 303 3.84 -36.65 16.35
C GLY A 303 4.45 -36.91 14.98
N ARG A 304 3.60 -36.78 13.97
CA ARG A 304 3.97 -37.05 12.57
C ARG A 304 3.55 -35.88 11.70
N SER A 305 4.27 -35.67 10.61
CA SER A 305 3.81 -34.79 9.55
C SER A 305 4.01 -35.41 8.16
N GLN A 306 3.10 -35.14 7.23
CA GLN A 306 3.23 -35.59 5.83
C GLN A 306 2.57 -34.60 4.88
N PHE A 307 3.22 -34.35 3.74
CA PHE A 307 2.69 -33.47 2.69
C PHE A 307 2.28 -34.29 1.47
N PHE A 308 1.16 -33.92 0.87
CA PHE A 308 0.62 -34.50 -0.36
C PHE A 308 0.58 -33.39 -1.40
N ILE A 309 1.16 -33.61 -2.57
CA ILE A 309 1.36 -32.59 -3.61
C ILE A 309 0.85 -33.14 -4.93
N SER A 310 0.16 -32.32 -5.71
CA SER A 310 -0.19 -32.63 -7.10
C SER A 310 0.56 -31.70 -8.05
N LEU A 311 0.90 -32.20 -9.24
CA LEU A 311 1.41 -31.36 -10.33
C LEU A 311 0.41 -30.29 -10.79
N GLU A 312 -0.87 -30.47 -10.50
CA GLU A 312 -1.95 -29.50 -10.77
C GLU A 312 -2.09 -28.44 -9.65
N ASP A 313 -1.31 -28.53 -8.57
CA ASP A 313 -1.35 -27.54 -7.49
C ASP A 313 -0.71 -26.21 -7.95
N GLU A 314 -1.11 -25.10 -7.33
CA GLU A 314 -0.72 -23.76 -7.76
C GLU A 314 0.79 -23.53 -7.80
N LEU A 315 1.50 -23.98 -6.76
CA LEU A 315 2.96 -23.89 -6.68
C LEU A 315 3.63 -24.60 -7.89
N MET A 316 3.06 -25.73 -8.31
CA MET A 316 3.63 -26.56 -9.38
C MET A 316 3.30 -26.01 -10.77
N ARG A 317 2.06 -25.53 -10.98
CA ARG A 317 1.62 -24.92 -12.24
C ARG A 317 2.45 -23.69 -12.63
N ASN A 318 2.87 -22.91 -11.64
CA ASN A 318 3.60 -21.67 -11.87
C ASN A 318 5.12 -21.88 -12.03
N HIS A 319 5.60 -23.12 -11.97
CA HIS A 319 7.02 -23.43 -12.02
C HIS A 319 7.46 -23.89 -13.42
N ALA A 320 8.51 -23.28 -13.96
CA ALA A 320 9.02 -23.54 -15.31
C ALA A 320 9.48 -24.99 -15.55
N ALA A 321 9.74 -25.77 -14.50
CA ALA A 321 10.11 -27.18 -14.62
C ALA A 321 8.91 -28.15 -14.57
N GLN A 322 7.66 -27.66 -14.64
CA GLN A 322 6.46 -28.49 -14.63
C GLN A 322 6.54 -29.61 -15.70
N ASP A 323 6.95 -29.29 -16.92
CA ASP A 323 6.99 -30.27 -18.03
C ASP A 323 8.04 -31.39 -17.80
N GLN A 324 9.17 -31.04 -17.20
CA GLN A 324 10.21 -32.01 -16.83
C GLN A 324 9.75 -32.92 -15.68
N MET A 325 9.00 -32.36 -14.72
CA MET A 325 8.40 -33.13 -13.63
C MET A 325 7.29 -34.04 -14.14
N ALA A 326 6.40 -33.52 -14.99
CA ALA A 326 5.28 -34.27 -15.57
C ALA A 326 5.77 -35.47 -16.38
N SER A 327 6.77 -35.29 -17.24
CA SER A 327 7.40 -36.38 -17.98
C SER A 327 8.07 -37.42 -17.07
N THR A 328 8.70 -36.98 -15.97
CA THR A 328 9.26 -37.89 -14.96
C THR A 328 8.14 -38.68 -14.25
N VAL A 329 7.03 -38.04 -13.91
CA VAL A 329 5.88 -38.71 -13.29
C VAL A 329 5.23 -39.72 -14.24
N GLU A 330 5.06 -39.36 -15.51
CA GLU A 330 4.50 -40.25 -16.54
C GLU A 330 5.34 -41.50 -16.80
N GLN A 331 6.66 -41.38 -16.80
CA GLN A 331 7.57 -42.53 -16.95
C GLN A 331 7.51 -43.49 -15.74
N PHE A 332 7.12 -43.00 -14.57
CA PHE A 332 6.98 -43.81 -13.36
C PHE A 332 5.59 -44.41 -13.19
N ASP A 333 4.52 -43.70 -13.57
CA ASP A 333 3.15 -44.24 -13.63
C ASP A 333 3.08 -45.45 -14.59
N ALA A 334 3.84 -45.41 -15.69
CA ALA A 334 3.97 -46.55 -16.62
C ALA A 334 4.59 -47.82 -15.99
N LYS A 335 5.13 -47.74 -14.76
CA LYS A 335 5.70 -48.87 -14.00
C LYS A 335 4.80 -49.36 -12.85
N ASP A 336 3.51 -49.02 -12.85
CA ASP A 336 2.50 -49.41 -11.84
C ASP A 336 2.81 -48.99 -10.39
N GLN A 337 3.73 -48.04 -10.19
CA GLN A 337 4.00 -47.46 -8.87
C GLN A 337 3.14 -46.21 -8.68
N LYS A 338 1.95 -46.39 -8.09
CA LYS A 338 0.93 -45.34 -7.81
C LYS A 338 1.40 -44.14 -6.98
N THR A 339 2.62 -44.16 -6.44
CA THR A 339 3.18 -43.05 -5.65
C THR A 339 4.67 -42.91 -5.91
N LEU A 340 5.10 -41.73 -6.34
CA LEU A 340 6.52 -41.38 -6.46
C LEU A 340 7.08 -40.97 -5.10
N ARG A 341 8.05 -41.72 -4.60
CA ARG A 341 8.88 -41.39 -3.42
C ARG A 341 10.32 -41.07 -3.83
N ASN A 342 10.49 -40.22 -4.84
CA ASN A 342 11.81 -39.88 -5.37
C ASN A 342 12.37 -38.63 -4.72
N SER A 343 13.54 -38.75 -4.10
CA SER A 343 14.28 -37.65 -3.47
C SER A 343 14.62 -36.51 -4.44
N SER A 344 14.69 -36.79 -5.76
CA SER A 344 14.91 -35.79 -6.80
C SER A 344 13.74 -34.83 -6.96
N LEU A 345 12.50 -35.32 -6.95
CA LEU A 345 11.30 -34.48 -7.08
C LEU A 345 11.11 -33.57 -5.88
N GLY A 346 11.45 -34.04 -4.67
CA GLY A 346 11.43 -33.21 -3.45
C GLY A 346 12.34 -31.99 -3.53
N LYS A 347 13.57 -32.13 -4.06
CA LYS A 347 14.49 -30.99 -4.29
C LYS A 347 13.91 -29.97 -5.26
N SER A 348 13.20 -30.48 -6.25
CA SER A 348 12.58 -29.73 -7.33
C SER A 348 11.40 -28.88 -6.81
N VAL A 349 10.60 -29.43 -5.88
CA VAL A 349 9.58 -28.67 -5.12
C VAL A 349 10.21 -27.59 -4.25
N GLU A 350 11.30 -27.91 -3.53
CA GLU A 350 11.99 -26.92 -2.69
C GLU A 350 12.58 -25.78 -3.53
N ALA A 351 13.08 -26.07 -4.73
CA ALA A 351 13.56 -25.05 -5.67
C ALA A 351 12.42 -24.13 -6.12
N ALA A 352 11.22 -24.68 -6.41
CA ALA A 352 10.05 -23.89 -6.73
C ALA A 352 9.66 -22.94 -5.57
N GLN A 353 9.62 -23.43 -4.33
CA GLN A 353 9.35 -22.59 -3.16
C GLN A 353 10.40 -21.48 -3.00
N LYS A 354 11.69 -21.79 -3.10
CA LYS A 354 12.78 -20.79 -3.02
C LYS A 354 12.63 -19.70 -4.07
N GLN A 355 12.26 -20.07 -5.30
CA GLN A 355 12.06 -19.11 -6.39
C GLN A 355 10.90 -18.16 -6.08
N VAL A 356 9.78 -18.69 -5.58
CA VAL A 356 8.61 -17.88 -5.21
C VAL A 356 8.91 -16.98 -4.01
N GLU A 357 9.61 -17.48 -2.99
CA GLU A 357 10.08 -16.69 -1.85
C GLU A 357 10.99 -15.53 -2.28
N GLN A 358 11.97 -15.79 -3.16
CA GLN A 358 12.85 -14.75 -3.70
C GLN A 358 12.08 -13.71 -4.51
N ARG A 359 11.11 -14.14 -5.33
CA ARG A 359 10.23 -13.23 -6.06
C ARG A 359 9.46 -12.33 -5.10
N ASN A 360 8.86 -12.92 -4.06
CA ASN A 360 8.07 -12.18 -3.06
C ASN A 360 8.94 -11.23 -2.24
N TYR A 361 10.16 -11.64 -1.86
CA TYR A 361 11.13 -10.76 -1.20
C TYR A 361 11.48 -9.56 -2.08
N ARG A 362 11.77 -9.78 -3.38
CA ARG A 362 12.03 -8.68 -4.33
C ARG A 362 10.85 -7.73 -4.44
N SER A 363 9.62 -8.26 -4.55
CA SER A 363 8.42 -7.42 -4.58
C SER A 363 8.25 -6.58 -3.31
N ARG A 364 8.46 -7.18 -2.13
CA ARG A 364 8.39 -6.44 -0.86
C ARG A 364 9.49 -5.40 -0.73
N LYS A 365 10.72 -5.74 -1.10
CA LYS A 365 11.84 -4.80 -1.13
C LYS A 365 11.56 -3.63 -2.07
N HIS A 366 11.03 -3.91 -3.26
CA HIS A 366 10.65 -2.88 -4.21
C HIS A 366 9.60 -1.92 -3.61
N VAL A 367 8.52 -2.44 -3.01
CA VAL A 367 7.51 -1.61 -2.32
C VAL A 367 8.14 -0.76 -1.21
N LEU A 368 9.06 -1.34 -0.43
CA LEU A 368 9.78 -0.62 0.63
C LEU A 368 10.68 0.48 0.05
N ASP A 369 11.38 0.23 -1.06
CA ASP A 369 12.27 1.22 -1.69
C ASP A 369 11.50 2.48 -2.15
N PHE A 370 10.26 2.34 -2.63
CA PHE A 370 9.38 3.48 -2.93
C PHE A 370 8.86 4.16 -1.65
N ASP A 371 8.40 3.38 -0.67
CA ASP A 371 7.89 3.95 0.58
C ASP A 371 8.99 4.62 1.41
N ASP A 372 10.26 4.23 1.27
CA ASP A 372 11.39 4.91 1.94
C ASP A 372 11.57 6.35 1.45
N VAL A 373 11.30 6.62 0.17
CA VAL A 373 11.27 7.99 -0.36
C VAL A 373 10.14 8.78 0.30
N MET A 374 8.95 8.19 0.35
CA MET A 374 7.80 8.81 1.02
C MET A 374 8.04 8.98 2.52
N ASN A 375 8.73 8.06 3.16
CA ASN A 375 8.99 8.09 4.59
C ASN A 375 9.91 9.25 4.97
N LEU A 376 10.93 9.53 4.17
CA LEU A 376 11.79 10.71 4.38
C LEU A 376 10.97 12.02 4.28
N GLN A 377 10.11 12.12 3.26
CA GLN A 377 9.22 13.28 3.11
C GLN A 377 8.26 13.40 4.29
N ARG A 378 7.68 12.27 4.73
CA ARG A 378 6.77 12.19 5.88
C ARG A 378 7.47 12.64 7.15
N GLU A 379 8.71 12.23 7.39
CA GLU A 379 9.50 12.62 8.56
C GLU A 379 9.69 14.13 8.61
N ILE A 380 10.03 14.77 7.48
CA ILE A 380 10.20 16.22 7.39
C ILE A 380 8.87 16.95 7.61
N VAL A 381 7.80 16.53 6.92
CA VAL A 381 6.48 17.18 7.01
C VAL A 381 5.88 17.00 8.39
N TYR A 382 5.96 15.80 8.98
CA TYR A 382 5.44 15.54 10.32
C TYR A 382 6.31 16.16 11.39
N GLY A 383 7.62 16.31 11.17
CA GLY A 383 8.51 17.11 12.00
C GLY A 383 8.04 18.56 12.05
N TYR A 384 7.94 19.22 10.89
CA TYR A 384 7.46 20.60 10.80
C TYR A 384 6.05 20.78 11.37
N ARG A 385 5.14 19.84 11.07
CA ARG A 385 3.78 19.83 11.61
C ARG A 385 3.78 19.72 13.15
N ASN A 386 4.63 18.87 13.72
CA ASN A 386 4.75 18.74 15.17
C ASN A 386 5.36 20.01 15.79
N ASP A 387 6.37 20.61 15.16
CA ASP A 387 6.98 21.86 15.63
C ASP A 387 5.94 22.98 15.73
N VAL A 388 5.08 23.13 14.70
CA VAL A 388 3.95 24.09 14.72
C VAL A 388 2.93 23.77 15.82
N LEU A 389 2.64 22.48 16.04
CA LEU A 389 1.70 22.05 17.08
C LEU A 389 2.23 22.30 18.49
N THR A 390 3.51 22.06 18.73
CA THR A 390 4.13 22.14 20.07
C THR A 390 4.79 23.47 20.36
N SER A 391 4.92 24.37 19.38
CA SER A 391 5.54 25.68 19.61
C SER A 391 4.83 26.45 20.71
N GLU A 392 5.62 26.96 21.65
CA GLU A 392 5.18 27.87 22.71
C GLU A 392 5.00 29.30 22.18
N ASP A 393 5.70 29.67 21.11
CA ASP A 393 5.63 30.98 20.47
C ASP A 393 5.28 30.81 18.98
N THR A 394 4.01 31.00 18.64
CA THR A 394 3.56 30.94 17.24
C THR A 394 3.85 32.22 16.48
N ARG A 395 4.00 33.36 17.18
CA ARG A 395 4.33 34.65 16.55
C ARG A 395 5.69 34.57 15.89
N GLN A 396 6.69 34.01 16.57
CA GLN A 396 8.02 33.84 16.01
C GLN A 396 7.98 32.96 14.75
N LEU A 397 7.19 31.88 14.74
CA LEU A 397 7.02 31.05 13.53
C LEU A 397 6.43 31.85 12.35
N VAL A 398 5.50 32.78 12.61
CA VAL A 398 4.95 33.65 11.57
C VAL A 398 6.02 34.59 11.04
N HIS A 399 6.84 35.18 11.92
CA HIS A 399 7.94 36.07 11.52
C HIS A 399 9.00 35.31 10.72
N ASP A 400 9.38 34.12 11.15
CA ASP A 400 10.33 33.24 10.44
C ASP A 400 9.80 32.87 9.04
N LEU A 401 8.49 32.60 8.92
CA LEU A 401 7.85 32.38 7.62
C LEU A 401 7.92 33.61 6.71
N MET A 402 7.76 34.83 7.25
CA MET A 402 7.92 36.05 6.46
C MET A 402 9.36 36.22 5.99
N ASP A 403 10.33 35.98 6.87
CA ASP A 403 11.77 36.06 6.58
C ASP A 403 12.21 35.04 5.52
N GLU A 404 11.55 33.89 5.41
CA GLU A 404 11.84 32.89 4.39
C GLU A 404 11.11 33.15 3.06
N VAL A 405 9.79 33.41 3.11
CA VAL A 405 8.94 33.45 1.91
C VAL A 405 9.07 34.74 1.13
N ILE A 406 9.12 35.90 1.81
CA ILE A 406 9.12 37.21 1.13
C ILE A 406 10.39 37.38 0.30
N PRO A 407 11.62 37.09 0.80
CA PRO A 407 12.81 37.22 -0.02
C PRO A 407 12.82 36.30 -1.24
N ALA A 408 12.30 35.07 -1.12
CA ALA A 408 12.19 34.15 -2.25
C ALA A 408 11.27 34.72 -3.35
N GLN A 409 10.08 35.23 -2.97
CA GLN A 409 9.14 35.85 -3.91
C GLN A 409 9.72 37.11 -4.56
N VAL A 410 10.42 37.96 -3.79
CA VAL A 410 11.08 39.14 -4.34
C VAL A 410 12.18 38.75 -5.32
N SER A 411 12.99 37.73 -5.00
CA SER A 411 14.03 37.24 -5.90
C SER A 411 13.46 36.74 -7.23
N GLU A 412 12.33 36.03 -7.20
CA GLU A 412 11.63 35.57 -8.40
C GLU A 412 11.14 36.78 -9.24
N LEU A 413 10.48 37.75 -8.60
CA LEU A 413 10.00 38.96 -9.27
C LEU A 413 11.13 39.79 -9.91
N VAL A 414 12.28 39.88 -9.23
CA VAL A 414 13.48 40.57 -9.75
C VAL A 414 14.09 39.80 -10.93
N SER A 415 14.07 38.46 -10.90
CA SER A 415 14.66 37.65 -11.97
C SER A 415 13.96 37.79 -13.31
N ASP A 416 12.68 38.16 -13.29
CA ASP A 416 11.88 38.48 -14.48
C ASP A 416 12.12 39.88 -15.05
N CYS A 417 12.81 40.77 -14.31
CA CYS A 417 13.06 42.14 -14.74
C CYS A 417 14.23 42.21 -15.73
N ASP A 418 14.19 43.19 -16.64
CA ASP A 418 15.29 43.45 -17.56
C ASP A 418 16.48 44.04 -16.76
N PRO A 419 17.66 43.38 -16.75
CA PRO A 419 18.83 43.85 -16.01
C PRO A 419 19.45 45.15 -16.57
N TYR A 420 19.07 45.57 -17.78
CA TYR A 420 19.55 46.80 -18.41
C TYR A 420 18.67 48.02 -18.15
N GLU A 421 17.48 47.82 -17.58
CA GLU A 421 16.56 48.89 -17.20
C GLU A 421 16.52 49.10 -15.67
N PRO A 422 16.16 50.30 -15.17
CA PRO A 422 16.02 50.53 -13.74
C PRO A 422 15.02 49.56 -13.10
N LEU A 423 15.40 48.92 -11.99
CA LEU A 423 14.58 47.91 -11.31
C LEU A 423 13.31 48.50 -10.66
N ALA A 424 13.43 49.69 -10.05
CA ALA A 424 12.36 50.27 -9.23
C ALA A 424 11.01 50.46 -9.99
N PRO A 425 10.97 51.03 -11.21
CA PRO A 425 9.72 51.16 -11.97
C PRO A 425 9.16 49.81 -12.43
N GLN A 426 10.02 48.85 -12.77
CA GLN A 426 9.61 47.52 -13.25
C GLN A 426 8.95 46.68 -12.15
N ILE A 427 9.44 46.80 -10.92
CA ILE A 427 8.99 45.96 -9.81
C ILE A 427 7.87 46.60 -8.97
N HIS A 428 7.75 47.94 -8.96
CA HIS A 428 6.79 48.66 -8.10
C HIS A 428 5.33 48.19 -8.27
N GLU A 429 4.84 48.06 -9.51
CA GLU A 429 3.47 47.59 -9.77
C GLU A 429 3.28 46.11 -9.38
N ARG A 430 4.30 45.29 -9.62
CA ARG A 430 4.30 43.86 -9.27
C ARG A 430 4.30 43.64 -7.76
N LEU A 431 5.09 44.42 -7.01
CA LEU A 431 5.08 44.39 -5.54
C LEU A 431 3.71 44.78 -4.98
N ALA A 432 3.11 45.85 -5.50
CA ALA A 432 1.78 46.30 -5.07
C ALA A 432 0.67 45.29 -5.39
N THR A 433 0.84 44.45 -6.42
CA THR A 433 -0.11 43.40 -6.79
C THR A 433 0.06 42.15 -5.91
N ASN A 434 1.31 41.82 -5.56
CA ASN A 434 1.63 40.57 -4.87
C ASN A 434 1.58 40.68 -3.34
N PHE A 435 1.77 41.88 -2.79
CA PHE A 435 1.82 42.13 -1.35
C PHE A 435 0.79 43.18 -0.92
N PRO A 436 0.18 43.04 0.28
CA PRO A 436 -0.78 44.00 0.80
C PRO A 436 -0.17 45.32 1.29
N VAL A 437 1.16 45.47 1.22
CA VAL A 437 1.91 46.66 1.63
C VAL A 437 2.52 47.36 0.42
N ASN A 438 2.47 48.69 0.41
CA ASN A 438 3.04 49.50 -0.66
C ASN A 438 4.45 50.00 -0.30
N LEU A 439 5.38 49.89 -1.26
CA LEU A 439 6.67 50.59 -1.24
C LEU A 439 6.61 51.74 -2.23
N SER A 440 7.04 52.94 -1.85
CA SER A 440 7.11 54.07 -2.77
C SER A 440 8.29 53.94 -3.74
N LEU A 441 8.21 54.56 -4.92
CA LEU A 441 9.30 54.57 -5.89
C LEU A 441 10.61 55.14 -5.32
N ASP A 442 10.52 56.12 -4.42
CA ASP A 442 11.69 56.72 -3.76
C ASP A 442 12.39 55.74 -2.82
N GLU A 443 11.65 54.84 -2.18
CA GLU A 443 12.20 53.79 -1.30
C GLU A 443 12.82 52.64 -2.08
N LEU A 444 12.36 52.42 -3.31
CA LEU A 444 12.92 51.44 -4.24
C LEU A 444 14.12 52.00 -5.02
N ALA A 445 14.30 53.33 -5.04
CA ALA A 445 15.34 53.98 -5.84
C ALA A 445 16.74 53.57 -5.36
N GLY A 446 17.45 52.82 -6.21
CA GLY A 446 18.81 52.35 -5.92
C GLY A 446 18.89 51.16 -4.96
N ALA A 447 17.76 50.58 -4.55
CA ALA A 447 17.71 49.35 -3.78
C ALA A 447 17.89 48.13 -4.69
N ASP A 448 18.67 47.15 -4.24
CA ASP A 448 18.77 45.83 -4.88
C ASP A 448 17.70 44.86 -4.33
N GLY A 449 17.56 43.70 -4.96
CA GLY A 449 16.58 42.68 -4.55
C GLY A 449 16.62 42.34 -3.05
N PRO A 450 17.80 42.08 -2.45
CA PRO A 450 17.93 41.84 -1.00
C PRO A 450 17.48 43.01 -0.12
N ILE A 451 17.80 44.26 -0.48
CA ILE A 451 17.35 45.43 0.27
C ILE A 451 15.82 45.57 0.18
N ILE A 452 15.25 45.40 -1.01
CA ILE A 452 13.80 45.44 -1.25
C ILE A 452 13.09 44.37 -0.40
N ALA A 453 13.62 43.14 -0.37
CA ALA A 453 13.08 42.05 0.44
C ALA A 453 13.07 42.41 1.93
N LYS A 454 14.17 42.94 2.46
CA LYS A 454 14.26 43.33 3.87
C LYS A 454 13.28 44.45 4.24
N LEU A 455 13.09 45.43 3.35
CA LEU A 455 12.11 46.50 3.55
C LEU A 455 10.68 45.96 3.57
N LEU A 456 10.35 45.02 2.67
CA LEU A 456 9.04 44.37 2.62
C LEU A 456 8.77 43.53 3.86
N VAL A 457 9.72 42.71 4.30
CA VAL A 457 9.62 41.93 5.54
C VAL A 457 9.30 42.84 6.72
N GLY A 458 10.05 43.93 6.91
CA GLY A 458 9.82 44.87 8.00
C GLY A 458 8.41 45.45 7.97
N ARG A 459 7.95 45.93 6.80
CA ARG A 459 6.59 46.48 6.65
C ARG A 459 5.49 45.45 6.84
N MET A 460 5.68 44.24 6.34
CA MET A 460 4.72 43.15 6.48
C MET A 460 4.58 42.75 7.95
N THR A 461 5.70 42.64 8.66
CA THR A 461 5.73 42.33 10.09
C THR A 461 5.01 43.41 10.90
N GLU A 462 5.36 44.68 10.70
CA GLU A 462 4.69 45.80 11.37
C GLU A 462 3.18 45.85 11.08
N SER A 463 2.79 45.65 9.82
CA SER A 463 1.38 45.63 9.41
C SER A 463 0.62 44.47 10.06
N TYR A 464 1.23 43.29 10.11
CA TYR A 464 0.64 42.11 10.73
C TYR A 464 0.46 42.28 12.24
N ASP A 465 1.52 42.70 12.94
CA ASP A 465 1.50 42.93 14.38
C ASP A 465 0.49 44.01 14.79
N GLN A 466 0.32 45.05 13.96
CA GLN A 466 -0.74 46.04 14.17
C GLN A 466 -2.13 45.43 14.05
N CYS A 467 -2.38 44.58 13.04
CA CYS A 467 -3.70 43.97 12.82
C CYS A 467 -4.12 43.03 13.96
N VAL A 468 -3.16 42.40 14.63
CA VAL A 468 -3.42 41.38 15.66
C VAL A 468 -3.30 41.89 17.10
N SER A 469 -2.71 43.08 17.31
CA SER A 469 -2.46 43.69 18.63
C SER A 469 -3.68 43.84 19.57
N GLY A 470 -4.90 43.76 19.05
CA GLY A 470 -6.15 43.85 19.82
C GLY A 470 -6.73 42.52 20.28
N LEU A 471 -6.12 41.38 19.94
CA LEU A 471 -6.61 40.05 20.27
C LEU A 471 -5.90 39.46 21.51
N PRO A 472 -6.60 38.64 22.32
CA PRO A 472 -5.94 37.85 23.36
C PRO A 472 -4.96 36.84 22.76
N ASP A 473 -3.76 36.75 23.32
CA ASP A 473 -2.67 35.87 22.85
C ASP A 473 -3.12 34.42 22.67
N GLU A 474 -3.89 33.86 23.62
CA GLU A 474 -4.38 32.46 23.54
C GLU A 474 -5.23 32.18 22.29
N ILE A 475 -6.08 33.14 21.89
CA ILE A 475 -6.93 33.00 20.70
C ILE A 475 -6.07 33.13 19.45
N LEU A 476 -5.18 34.12 19.46
CA LEU A 476 -4.31 34.42 18.34
C LEU A 476 -3.36 33.25 18.02
N ASP A 477 -2.75 32.66 19.05
CA ASP A 477 -1.88 31.48 18.91
C ASP A 477 -2.64 30.28 18.34
N HIS A 478 -3.89 30.08 18.78
CA HIS A 478 -4.75 29.03 18.25
C HIS A 478 -5.06 29.26 16.77
N GLU A 479 -5.42 30.48 16.38
CA GLU A 479 -5.78 30.81 15.01
C GLU A 479 -4.58 30.75 14.06
N GLU A 480 -3.41 31.27 14.46
CA GLU A 480 -2.17 31.20 13.70
C GLU A 480 -1.73 29.76 13.45
N ARG A 481 -1.72 28.95 14.52
CA ARG A 481 -1.44 27.52 14.43
C ARG A 481 -2.43 26.85 13.49
N ARG A 482 -3.73 27.14 13.59
CA ARG A 482 -4.74 26.57 12.70
C ARG A 482 -4.49 26.94 11.23
N MET A 483 -4.12 28.19 10.94
CA MET A 483 -3.85 28.66 9.57
C MET A 483 -2.68 27.90 8.93
N ILE A 484 -1.58 27.74 9.67
CA ILE A 484 -0.39 27.00 9.21
C ILE A 484 -0.73 25.51 9.05
N MET A 485 -1.38 24.91 10.04
CA MET A 485 -1.76 23.49 10.02
C MET A 485 -2.70 23.14 8.85
N THR A 486 -3.66 24.02 8.55
CA THR A 486 -4.59 23.82 7.42
C THR A 486 -3.85 23.78 6.08
N ALA A 487 -2.84 24.64 5.90
CA ALA A 487 -2.01 24.64 4.70
C ALA A 487 -1.19 23.35 4.60
N ILE A 488 -0.52 22.94 5.69
CA ILE A 488 0.26 21.69 5.74
C ILE A 488 -0.63 20.49 5.39
N ASP A 489 -1.75 20.32 6.07
CA ASP A 489 -2.60 19.12 5.93
C ASP A 489 -3.23 19.03 4.53
N SER A 490 -3.73 20.15 3.99
CA SER A 490 -4.35 20.18 2.67
C SER A 490 -3.35 19.90 1.55
N LEU A 491 -2.16 20.50 1.60
CA LEU A 491 -1.14 20.33 0.57
C LEU A 491 -0.43 18.98 0.67
N TRP A 492 -0.21 18.48 1.89
CA TRP A 492 0.29 17.12 2.09
C TRP A 492 -0.67 16.07 1.54
N GLN A 493 -1.98 16.23 1.77
CA GLN A 493 -2.99 15.33 1.20
C GLN A 493 -2.97 15.33 -0.33
N ALA A 494 -2.84 16.51 -0.96
CA ALA A 494 -2.71 16.61 -2.42
C ALA A 494 -1.44 15.89 -2.91
N HIS A 495 -0.31 16.14 -2.25
CA HIS A 495 0.97 15.50 -2.56
C HIS A 495 0.93 13.97 -2.43
N LEU A 496 0.20 13.42 -1.46
CA LEU A 496 0.01 11.96 -1.37
C LEU A 496 -0.69 11.40 -2.62
N GLY A 497 -1.64 12.14 -3.19
CA GLY A 497 -2.27 11.80 -4.47
C GLY A 497 -1.28 11.84 -5.63
N ASP A 498 -0.54 12.95 -5.75
CA ASP A 498 0.48 13.13 -6.80
C ASP A 498 1.56 12.03 -6.76
N MET A 499 1.96 11.62 -5.55
CA MET A 499 2.95 10.58 -5.33
C MET A 499 2.45 9.17 -5.68
N ASP A 500 1.16 8.90 -5.47
CA ASP A 500 0.53 7.65 -5.91
C ASP A 500 0.46 7.60 -7.45
N GLU A 501 0.03 8.68 -8.11
CA GLU A 501 0.01 8.80 -9.58
C GLU A 501 1.41 8.65 -10.18
N LEU A 502 2.41 9.33 -9.59
CA LEU A 502 3.80 9.25 -10.02
C LEU A 502 4.31 7.80 -9.94
N ARG A 503 4.02 7.08 -8.85
CA ARG A 503 4.43 5.69 -8.67
C ARG A 503 3.87 4.79 -9.77
N GLU A 504 2.61 5.00 -10.17
CA GLU A 504 1.98 4.24 -11.25
C GLU A 504 2.57 4.59 -12.62
N GLY A 505 2.75 5.89 -12.91
CA GLY A 505 3.27 6.37 -14.18
C GLY A 505 4.72 5.97 -14.46
N VAL A 506 5.56 5.88 -13.43
CA VAL A 506 6.98 5.55 -13.57
C VAL A 506 7.21 4.09 -13.99
N ASN A 507 6.25 3.19 -13.70
CA ASN A 507 6.31 1.81 -14.19
C ASN A 507 6.25 1.73 -15.73
N LEU A 508 5.57 2.68 -16.39
CA LEU A 508 5.52 2.75 -17.86
C LEU A 508 6.85 3.22 -18.46
N ARG A 509 7.64 3.99 -17.71
CA ARG A 509 8.96 4.50 -18.15
C ARG A 509 10.06 3.44 -18.17
N SER A 510 9.82 2.29 -17.53
CA SER A 510 10.68 1.10 -17.66
C SER A 510 10.86 0.66 -19.12
N GLN A 511 9.91 0.99 -19.99
CA GLN A 511 9.98 0.73 -21.44
C GLN A 511 11.14 1.49 -22.12
N GLY A 512 11.62 2.59 -21.52
CA GLY A 512 12.75 3.39 -22.01
C GLY A 512 14.13 2.93 -21.50
N GLN A 513 14.25 1.73 -20.91
CA GLN A 513 15.49 1.20 -20.32
C GLN A 513 16.09 2.04 -19.18
N LYS A 514 15.30 2.92 -18.58
CA LYS A 514 15.67 3.65 -17.36
C LYS A 514 15.20 2.90 -16.12
N ASP A 515 15.93 3.04 -15.02
CA ASP A 515 15.52 2.49 -13.72
C ASP A 515 14.32 3.30 -13.17
N PRO A 516 13.14 2.66 -13.01
CA PRO A 516 11.95 3.33 -12.49
C PRO A 516 12.18 3.95 -11.11
N LEU A 517 12.94 3.30 -10.22
CA LEU A 517 13.13 3.81 -8.87
C LEU A 517 13.94 5.12 -8.86
N VAL A 518 14.92 5.25 -9.77
CA VAL A 518 15.74 6.46 -9.88
C VAL A 518 14.93 7.63 -10.42
N GLU A 519 14.14 7.39 -11.47
CA GLU A 519 13.26 8.43 -12.03
C GLU A 519 12.20 8.85 -11.01
N TYR A 520 11.61 7.90 -10.29
CA TYR A 520 10.68 8.18 -9.20
C TYR A 520 11.33 9.06 -8.13
N LYS A 521 12.54 8.73 -7.66
CA LYS A 521 13.26 9.52 -6.65
C LYS A 521 13.49 10.97 -7.10
N ASN A 522 13.91 11.17 -8.34
CA ASN A 522 14.18 12.51 -8.87
C ASN A 522 12.90 13.34 -8.99
N GLU A 523 11.82 12.77 -9.52
CA GLU A 523 10.55 13.49 -9.67
C GLU A 523 9.88 13.73 -8.31
N ALA A 524 9.89 12.73 -7.43
CA ALA A 524 9.40 12.83 -6.06
C ALA A 524 10.12 13.95 -5.28
N TYR A 525 11.44 14.10 -5.47
CA TYR A 525 12.20 15.17 -4.86
C TYR A 525 11.74 16.55 -5.34
N ASN A 526 11.56 16.72 -6.66
CA ASN A 526 11.11 18.00 -7.22
C ASN A 526 9.68 18.35 -6.76
N LEU A 527 8.78 17.38 -6.75
CA LEU A 527 7.42 17.55 -6.20
C LEU A 527 7.47 17.94 -4.73
N PHE A 528 8.35 17.32 -3.94
CA PHE A 528 8.50 17.61 -2.53
C PHE A 528 9.06 19.01 -2.24
N VAL A 529 10.06 19.48 -3.00
CA VAL A 529 10.56 20.85 -2.88
C VAL A 529 9.43 21.84 -3.18
N SER A 530 8.72 21.63 -4.30
CA SER A 530 7.55 22.44 -4.67
C SER A 530 6.46 22.42 -3.60
N LEU A 531 6.21 21.27 -2.97
CA LEU A 531 5.28 21.12 -1.86
C LEU A 531 5.70 22.00 -0.68
N MET A 532 6.96 21.91 -0.24
CA MET A 532 7.43 22.67 0.93
C MET A 532 7.34 24.17 0.69
N ASP A 533 7.68 24.63 -0.51
CA ASP A 533 7.52 26.03 -0.89
C ASP A 533 6.05 26.44 -0.93
N SER A 534 5.18 25.59 -1.49
CA SER A 534 3.73 25.81 -1.51
C SER A 534 3.14 25.86 -0.10
N ILE A 535 3.60 25.01 0.82
CA ILE A 535 3.16 25.01 2.23
C ILE A 535 3.50 26.34 2.88
N ARG A 536 4.73 26.83 2.73
CA ARG A 536 5.15 28.11 3.31
C ARG A 536 4.37 29.28 2.73
N GLN A 537 4.22 29.32 1.41
CA GLN A 537 3.47 30.37 0.72
C GLN A 537 1.99 30.38 1.11
N GLU A 538 1.34 29.22 1.15
CA GLU A 538 -0.07 29.11 1.52
C GLU A 538 -0.30 29.40 3.00
N SER A 539 0.64 29.00 3.87
CA SER A 539 0.62 29.37 5.29
C SER A 539 0.65 30.89 5.46
N LEU A 540 1.60 31.57 4.80
CA LEU A 540 1.70 33.03 4.83
C LEU A 540 0.43 33.69 4.26
N ARG A 541 -0.10 33.17 3.14
CA ARG A 541 -1.33 33.68 2.52
C ARG A 541 -2.53 33.57 3.46
N ASN A 542 -2.68 32.44 4.15
CA ASN A 542 -3.75 32.21 5.12
C ASN A 542 -3.63 33.17 6.31
N LEU A 543 -2.42 33.36 6.84
CA LEU A 543 -2.14 34.32 7.91
C LEU A 543 -2.47 35.76 7.51
N MET A 544 -2.08 36.18 6.30
CA MET A 544 -2.39 37.53 5.80
C MET A 544 -3.89 37.76 5.62
N ARG A 545 -4.62 36.77 5.08
CA ARG A 545 -6.09 36.83 4.95
C ARG A 545 -6.78 36.88 6.31
N MET A 546 -6.28 36.13 7.29
CA MET A 546 -6.76 36.17 8.66
C MET A 546 -6.56 37.58 9.24
N ALA A 547 -5.35 38.14 9.15
CA ALA A 547 -5.04 39.48 9.65
C ALA A 547 -5.90 40.57 9.01
N SER A 548 -6.12 40.51 7.69
CA SER A 548 -7.00 41.47 7.00
C SER A 548 -8.44 41.39 7.49
N HIS A 549 -8.97 40.18 7.71
CA HIS A 549 -10.33 40.00 8.22
C HIS A 549 -10.49 40.53 9.64
N MET A 550 -9.50 40.33 10.51
CA MET A 550 -9.49 40.86 11.88
C MET A 550 -9.45 42.39 11.91
N ARG A 551 -8.77 43.03 10.94
CA ARG A 551 -8.76 44.49 10.75
C ARG A 551 -10.14 45.04 10.38
N GLU A 552 -10.88 44.35 9.52
CA GLU A 552 -12.24 44.76 9.15
C GLU A 552 -13.22 44.66 10.32
N ILE A 553 -13.09 43.62 11.14
CA ILE A 553 -13.95 43.43 12.33
C ILE A 553 -13.69 44.52 13.37
N SER A 554 -12.43 44.81 13.68
CA SER A 554 -12.06 45.91 14.60
C SER A 554 -12.47 47.29 14.06
N GLY A 555 -12.34 47.52 12.76
CA GLY A 555 -12.83 48.74 12.09
C GLY A 555 -14.35 48.90 12.15
N SER A 556 -15.12 47.83 11.93
CA SER A 556 -16.59 47.88 11.97
C SER A 556 -17.18 48.08 13.38
N GLN A 557 -16.50 47.59 14.43
CA GLN A 557 -16.88 47.87 15.82
C GLN A 557 -16.61 49.32 16.21
N SER A 558 -15.57 49.96 15.64
CA SER A 558 -15.29 51.39 15.88
C SER A 558 -16.24 52.37 15.16
N ILE A 559 -17.01 51.91 14.17
CA ILE A 559 -17.99 52.71 13.43
C ILE A 559 -19.41 52.57 14.04
N SER A 560 -19.62 51.60 14.95
CA SER A 560 -20.92 51.34 15.60
C SER A 560 -20.99 51.75 17.09
N ALA A 561 -19.93 52.40 17.60
CA ALA A 561 -19.90 53.11 18.88
C ALA A 561 -19.83 54.62 18.64
#